data_AF-A0A351APH1-F1
#
_entry.id   AF-A0A351APH1-F1
#
_cell.length_a   1.000
_cell.length_b   1.000
_cell.length_c   1.000
_cell.angle_alpha   90.00
_cell.angle_beta   90.00
_cell.angle_gamma   90.00
#
_symmetry.space_group_name_H-M   'P 1'
#
loop_
_entity.id
_entity.type
_entity.pdbx_description
1 polymer ?
#
loop_
_entity_poly.entity_id
_entity_poly.type
_entity_poly.pdbx_seq_one_letter_code
_entity_poly.pdbx_strand_id
1 'polypeptide(L)'
;MSAVAQQNPQNPEEQEKKLSEYIQKEVDRLEMTLRLEDWQVFYVDSILNHDYRAMQEEMNSLSSAKVSNYDIYTKASDKWAENIYVAFRKVLNDNQWEKYLKSGAARDKKAREKRKAKMGKSSAKLREND
;
A
#
# COMPACT_ATOMS: atom_id res chain seq x y z
N MET A 1 -34.50 18.45 -0.97
CA MET A 1 -33.19 18.57 -1.65
C MET A 1 -32.14 18.04 -0.69
N SER A 2 -31.61 16.84 -0.93
CA SER A 2 -30.64 16.20 -0.05
C SER A 2 -29.26 16.78 -0.32
N ALA A 3 -28.65 17.36 0.72
CA ALA A 3 -27.29 17.87 0.67
C ALA A 3 -26.33 16.70 0.42
N VAL A 4 -25.69 16.71 -0.76
CA VAL A 4 -24.47 15.94 -1.01
C VAL A 4 -23.42 16.50 -0.06
N ALA A 5 -23.05 15.72 0.95
CA ALA A 5 -21.93 16.06 1.83
C ALA A 5 -20.67 16.19 0.95
N GLN A 6 -20.26 17.43 0.69
CA GLN A 6 -18.95 17.74 0.16
C GLN A 6 -17.92 17.13 1.11
N GLN A 7 -17.15 16.17 0.62
CA GLN A 7 -15.95 15.70 1.31
C GLN A 7 -15.02 16.90 1.45
N ASN A 8 -14.95 17.45 2.66
CA ASN A 8 -14.02 18.50 3.02
C ASN A 8 -12.60 17.97 2.73
N PRO A 9 -11.72 18.69 2.02
CA PRO A 9 -10.31 18.30 1.92
C PRO A 9 -9.76 18.30 3.35
N GLN A 10 -9.44 17.12 3.88
CA GLN A 10 -8.81 17.01 5.19
C GLN A 10 -7.54 17.87 5.19
N ASN A 11 -7.35 18.68 6.23
CA ASN A 11 -6.14 19.46 6.43
C ASN A 11 -4.91 18.53 6.27
N PRO A 12 -3.87 18.89 5.48
CA PRO A 12 -2.66 18.07 5.32
C PRO A 12 -2.06 17.59 6.65
N GLU A 13 -2.13 18.41 7.70
CA GLU A 13 -1.66 18.04 9.04
C GLU A 13 -2.52 16.93 9.68
N GLU A 14 -3.84 16.96 9.49
CA GLU A 14 -4.73 15.88 9.94
C GLU A 14 -4.51 14.58 9.16
N GLN A 15 -4.21 14.67 7.87
CA GLN A 15 -3.89 13.52 7.03
C GLN A 15 -2.59 12.87 7.48
N GLU A 16 -1.54 13.67 7.70
CA GLU A 16 -0.24 13.19 8.19
C GLU A 16 -0.36 12.56 9.57
N LYS A 17 -1.16 13.15 10.47
CA LYS A 17 -1.43 12.58 11.78
C LYS A 17 -2.14 11.23 11.68
N LYS A 18 -3.19 11.12 10.87
CA LYS A 18 -3.90 9.85 10.65
C LYS A 18 -3.01 8.78 10.04
N LEU A 19 -2.16 9.17 9.10
CA LEU A 19 -1.20 8.25 8.49
C LEU A 19 -0.19 7.74 9.52
N SER A 20 0.38 8.63 10.32
CA SER A 20 1.31 8.28 11.39
C SER A 20 0.68 7.36 12.44
N GLU A 21 -0.55 7.66 12.89
CA GLU A 21 -1.30 6.79 13.81
C GLU A 21 -1.60 5.41 13.22
N TYR A 22 -1.88 5.34 11.91
CA TYR A 22 -2.10 4.08 11.22
C TYR A 22 -0.80 3.27 11.14
N ILE A 23 0.32 3.89 10.76
CA ILE A 23 1.63 3.23 10.70
C ILE A 23 2.00 2.67 12.07
N GLN A 24 1.87 3.45 13.14
CA GLN A 24 2.21 2.98 14.48
C GLN A 24 1.40 1.74 14.88
N LYS A 25 0.07 1.77 14.65
CA LYS A 25 -0.79 0.60 14.94
C LYS A 25 -0.41 -0.62 14.11
N GLU A 26 0.04 -0.41 12.87
CA GLU A 26 0.49 -1.49 12.01
C GLU A 26 1.81 -2.09 12.50
N VAL A 27 2.76 -1.26 12.92
CA VAL A 27 4.04 -1.68 13.54
C VAL A 27 3.76 -2.50 14.79
N ASP A 28 2.95 -1.98 15.72
CA ASP A 28 2.61 -2.66 16.98
C ASP A 28 1.97 -4.03 16.70
N ARG A 29 1.05 -4.09 15.72
CA ARG A 29 0.40 -5.35 15.32
C ARG A 29 1.41 -6.35 14.78
N LEU A 30 2.33 -5.91 13.91
CA LEU A 30 3.34 -6.77 13.29
C LEU A 30 4.35 -7.25 14.33
N GLU A 31 4.80 -6.39 15.23
CA GLU A 31 5.66 -6.74 16.36
C GLU A 31 5.06 -7.87 17.19
N MET A 32 3.81 -7.71 17.62
CA MET A 32 3.12 -8.72 18.43
C MET A 32 2.88 -10.03 17.67
N THR A 33 2.44 -9.94 16.42
CA THR A 33 2.03 -11.12 15.63
C THR A 33 3.22 -11.95 15.17
N LEU A 34 4.30 -11.27 14.75
CA LEU A 34 5.48 -11.92 14.19
C LEU A 34 6.54 -12.18 15.26
N ARG A 35 6.43 -11.57 16.44
CA ARG A 35 7.49 -11.55 17.47
C ARG A 35 8.76 -10.97 16.88
N LEU A 36 8.66 -9.72 16.44
CA LEU A 36 9.80 -9.00 15.86
C LEU A 36 10.83 -8.70 16.96
N GLU A 37 12.10 -8.78 16.60
CA GLU A 37 13.20 -8.25 17.42
C GLU A 37 13.24 -6.72 17.31
N ASP A 38 13.77 -6.01 18.30
CA ASP A 38 13.79 -4.55 18.34
C ASP A 38 14.37 -3.90 17.06
N TRP A 39 15.45 -4.50 16.52
CA TRP A 39 16.03 -4.02 15.26
C TRP A 39 15.09 -4.23 14.07
N GLN A 40 14.30 -5.30 14.06
CA GLN A 40 13.27 -5.54 13.04
C GLN A 40 12.11 -4.56 13.18
N VAL A 41 11.68 -4.25 14.41
CA VAL A 41 10.65 -3.23 14.67
C VAL A 41 11.09 -1.89 14.08
N PHE A 42 12.33 -1.47 14.32
CA PHE A 42 12.90 -0.26 13.74
C PHE A 42 12.85 -0.27 12.20
N TYR A 43 13.26 -1.36 11.54
CA TYR A 43 13.20 -1.42 10.07
C TYR A 43 11.77 -1.50 9.54
N VAL A 44 10.86 -2.23 10.19
CA VAL A 44 9.45 -2.29 9.79
C VAL A 44 8.84 -0.90 9.88
N ASP A 45 9.05 -0.19 10.99
CA ASP A 45 8.58 1.19 11.16
C ASP A 45 9.15 2.11 10.07
N SER A 46 10.46 2.05 9.81
CA SER A 46 11.10 2.84 8.76
C SER A 46 10.53 2.55 7.36
N ILE A 47 10.36 1.27 7.01
CA ILE A 47 9.77 0.84 5.73
C ILE A 47 8.36 1.38 5.58
N LEU A 48 7.51 1.22 6.60
CA LEU A 48 6.13 1.67 6.54
C LEU A 48 6.03 3.20 6.47
N ASN A 49 6.83 3.90 7.27
CA ASN A 49 6.90 5.37 7.24
C ASN A 49 7.33 5.91 5.88
N HIS A 50 8.31 5.28 5.23
CA HIS A 50 8.77 5.68 3.91
C HIS A 50 7.72 5.36 2.83
N ASP A 51 7.31 4.10 2.71
CA ASP A 51 6.52 3.63 1.57
C ASP A 51 5.08 4.14 1.61
N TYR A 52 4.46 4.28 2.80
CA TYR A 52 3.12 4.86 2.87
C TYR A 52 3.11 6.37 2.57
N ARG A 53 4.14 7.12 2.98
CA ARG A 53 4.25 8.55 2.63
C ARG A 53 4.48 8.72 1.13
N ALA A 54 5.41 7.97 0.57
CA ALA A 54 5.65 7.99 -0.88
C ALA A 54 4.41 7.58 -1.68
N MET A 55 3.63 6.62 -1.18
CA MET A 55 2.33 6.29 -1.75
C MET A 55 1.35 7.47 -1.66
N GLN A 56 1.22 8.11 -0.50
CA GLN A 56 0.32 9.26 -0.31
C GLN A 56 0.70 10.43 -1.23
N GLU A 57 1.99 10.72 -1.38
CA GLU A 57 2.52 11.73 -2.30
C GLU A 57 2.16 11.43 -3.75
N GLU A 58 2.32 10.17 -4.19
CA GLU A 58 1.94 9.77 -5.55
C GLU A 58 0.42 9.85 -5.76
N MET A 59 -0.40 9.44 -4.79
CA MET A 59 -1.85 9.58 -4.86
C MET A 59 -2.27 11.05 -4.97
N ASN A 60 -1.63 11.92 -4.18
CA ASN A 60 -1.85 13.36 -4.22
C ASN A 60 -1.44 13.93 -5.59
N SER A 61 -0.29 13.51 -6.13
CA SER A 61 0.18 13.93 -7.46
C SER A 61 -0.81 13.54 -8.58
N LEU A 62 -1.30 12.29 -8.57
CA LEU A 62 -2.31 11.82 -9.52
C LEU A 62 -3.62 12.61 -9.42
N SER A 63 -4.06 12.89 -8.19
CA SER A 63 -5.24 13.69 -7.90
C SER A 63 -5.09 15.13 -8.39
N SER A 64 -3.96 15.78 -8.09
CA SER A 64 -3.65 17.14 -8.55
C SER A 64 -3.55 17.24 -10.08
N ALA A 65 -3.06 16.17 -10.73
CA ALA A 65 -3.05 16.05 -12.19
C ALA A 65 -4.44 15.73 -12.78
N LYS A 66 -5.49 15.63 -11.95
CA LYS A 66 -6.87 15.30 -12.34
C LYS A 66 -6.97 13.99 -13.12
N VAL A 67 -6.11 13.03 -12.80
CA VAL A 67 -6.20 11.70 -13.39
C VAL A 67 -7.52 11.08 -12.98
N SER A 68 -8.39 10.79 -13.95
CA SER A 68 -9.71 10.19 -13.73
C SER A 68 -9.68 8.66 -13.83
N ASN A 69 -8.63 8.10 -14.44
CA ASN A 69 -8.50 6.65 -14.61
C ASN A 69 -8.13 5.97 -13.28
N TYR A 70 -9.10 5.27 -12.69
CA TYR A 70 -8.95 4.53 -11.45
C TYR A 70 -7.85 3.44 -11.49
N ASP A 71 -7.59 2.84 -12.66
CA ASP A 71 -6.55 1.82 -12.79
C ASP A 71 -5.16 2.39 -12.51
N ILE A 72 -4.94 3.69 -12.74
CA ILE A 72 -3.65 4.34 -12.46
C ILE A 72 -3.42 4.45 -10.95
N TYR A 73 -4.43 4.85 -10.17
CA TYR A 73 -4.37 4.83 -8.70
C TYR A 73 -4.17 3.41 -8.17
N THR A 74 -4.88 2.43 -8.75
CA THR A 74 -4.71 1.03 -8.36
C THR A 74 -3.29 0.55 -8.62
N LYS A 75 -2.69 0.90 -9.77
CA LYS A 75 -1.29 0.57 -10.08
C LYS A 75 -0.31 1.23 -9.11
N ALA A 76 -0.52 2.50 -8.77
CA ALA A 76 0.32 3.20 -7.79
C ALA A 76 0.25 2.53 -6.41
N SER A 77 -0.95 2.16 -5.96
CA SER A 77 -1.14 1.47 -4.68
C SER A 77 -0.51 0.08 -4.69
N ASP A 78 -0.74 -0.70 -5.76
CA ASP A 78 -0.16 -2.04 -5.92
C ASP A 78 1.37 -2.00 -5.99
N LYS A 79 1.96 -0.95 -6.59
CA LYS A 79 3.41 -0.71 -6.63
C LYS A 79 3.99 -0.59 -5.22
N TRP A 80 3.44 0.31 -4.40
CA TRP A 80 3.94 0.52 -3.04
C TRP A 80 3.66 -0.66 -2.11
N ALA A 81 2.52 -1.33 -2.26
CA ALA A 81 2.24 -2.56 -1.54
C ALA A 81 3.23 -3.70 -1.88
N GLU A 82 3.72 -3.77 -3.13
CA GLU A 82 4.76 -4.72 -3.50
C GLU A 82 6.14 -4.30 -2.97
N ASN A 83 6.46 -3.01 -2.94
CA ASN A 83 7.69 -2.51 -2.32
C ASN A 83 7.79 -2.90 -0.84
N ILE A 84 6.72 -2.66 -0.06
CA ILE A 84 6.64 -3.06 1.35
C ILE A 84 6.82 -4.58 1.48
N TYR A 85 6.11 -5.36 0.66
CA TYR A 85 6.21 -6.83 0.68
C TYR A 85 7.64 -7.33 0.43
N VAL A 86 8.33 -6.77 -0.56
CA VAL A 86 9.71 -7.12 -0.90
C VAL A 86 10.69 -6.66 0.18
N ALA A 87 10.47 -5.49 0.78
CA ALA A 87 11.30 -4.98 1.87
C ALA A 87 11.15 -5.86 3.13
N PHE A 88 9.94 -6.25 3.49
CA PHE A 88 9.69 -7.15 4.62
C PHE A 88 10.38 -8.51 4.44
N ARG A 89 10.44 -9.04 3.22
CA ARG A 89 11.16 -10.31 2.97
C ARG A 89 12.64 -10.24 3.37
N LYS A 90 13.26 -9.07 3.31
CA LYS A 90 14.67 -8.86 3.66
C LYS A 90 14.89 -8.70 5.17
N VAL A 91 13.88 -8.25 5.90
CA VAL A 91 13.94 -8.00 7.35
C VAL A 91 13.52 -9.23 8.16
N LEU A 92 12.50 -9.95 7.69
CA LEU A 92 11.92 -11.09 8.40
C LEU A 92 12.75 -12.36 8.17
N ASN A 93 12.93 -13.14 9.24
CA ASN A 93 13.43 -14.50 9.12
C ASN A 93 12.36 -15.43 8.52
N ASP A 94 12.72 -16.67 8.19
CA ASP A 94 11.80 -17.57 7.46
C ASP A 94 10.54 -17.93 8.25
N ASN A 95 10.63 -18.06 9.59
CA ASN A 95 9.46 -18.34 10.44
C ASN A 95 8.50 -17.14 10.49
N GLN A 96 9.04 -15.95 10.67
CA GLN A 96 8.27 -14.70 10.66
C GLN A 96 7.65 -14.44 9.30
N TRP A 97 8.39 -14.70 8.22
CA TRP A 97 7.90 -14.59 6.86
C TRP A 97 6.73 -15.55 6.59
N GLU A 98 6.83 -16.81 7.02
CA GLU A 98 5.75 -17.77 6.90
C GLU A 98 4.48 -17.31 7.64
N LYS A 99 4.63 -16.78 8.86
CA LYS A 99 3.52 -16.19 9.63
C LYS A 99 2.91 -14.99 8.93
N TYR A 100 3.73 -14.09 8.40
CA TYR A 100 3.27 -12.92 7.64
C TYR A 100 2.50 -13.33 6.38
N LEU A 101 2.96 -14.37 5.66
CA LEU A 101 2.21 -14.92 4.53
C LEU A 101 0.84 -15.46 4.96
N LYS A 102 0.79 -16.19 6.08
CA LYS A 102 -0.44 -16.76 6.65
C LYS A 102 -1.41 -15.69 7.21
N SER A 103 -0.91 -14.52 7.63
CA SER A 103 -1.75 -13.42 8.13
C SER A 103 -2.52 -12.68 7.03
N GLY A 104 -2.34 -13.05 5.76
CA GLY A 104 -3.08 -12.49 4.63
C GLY A 104 -2.18 -12.01 3.49
N ALA A 105 -0.89 -11.79 3.73
CA ALA A 105 0.01 -11.23 2.72
C ALA A 105 0.14 -12.12 1.47
N ALA A 106 0.04 -13.45 1.63
CA ALA A 106 0.03 -14.36 0.49
C ALA A 106 -1.22 -14.19 -0.40
N ARG A 107 -2.38 -13.96 0.22
CA ARG A 107 -3.64 -13.70 -0.50
C ARG A 107 -3.56 -12.36 -1.21
N ASP A 108 -3.06 -11.34 -0.53
CA ASP A 108 -3.00 -9.99 -1.06
C ASP A 108 -2.02 -9.89 -2.23
N LYS A 109 -0.86 -10.57 -2.15
CA LYS A 109 0.05 -10.73 -3.29
C LYS A 109 -0.62 -11.39 -4.50
N LYS A 110 -1.33 -12.51 -4.28
CA LYS A 110 -2.08 -13.18 -5.37
C LYS A 110 -3.12 -12.26 -6.00
N ALA A 111 -3.79 -11.43 -5.20
CA ALA A 111 -4.75 -10.45 -5.69
C ALA A 111 -4.09 -9.36 -6.54
N ARG A 112 -2.92 -8.83 -6.12
CA ARG A 112 -2.11 -7.88 -6.90
C ARG A 112 -1.68 -8.46 -8.24
N GLU A 113 -1.13 -9.67 -8.25
CA GLU A 113 -0.70 -10.34 -9.49
C GLU A 113 -1.88 -10.58 -10.44
N LYS A 114 -3.06 -10.95 -9.91
CA LYS A 114 -4.28 -11.08 -10.72
C LYS A 114 -4.72 -9.74 -11.33
N ARG A 115 -4.66 -8.65 -10.57
CA ARG A 115 -4.97 -7.30 -11.09
C ARG A 115 -3.98 -6.88 -12.17
N LYS A 116 -2.68 -7.05 -11.92
CA LYS A 116 -1.61 -6.79 -12.88
C LYS A 116 -1.79 -7.55 -14.19
N ALA A 117 -2.09 -8.85 -14.11
CA ALA A 117 -2.36 -9.68 -15.28
C ALA A 117 -3.60 -9.22 -16.08
N LYS A 118 -4.68 -8.84 -15.38
CA LYS A 118 -5.89 -8.30 -16.03
C LYS A 118 -5.60 -7.01 -16.79
N MET A 119 -4.93 -6.05 -16.14
CA MET A 119 -4.59 -4.77 -16.75
C MET A 119 -3.63 -4.93 -17.93
N GLY A 120 -2.65 -5.85 -17.83
CA GLY A 120 -1.75 -6.19 -18.93
C GLY A 120 -2.50 -6.75 -20.16
N LYS A 121 -3.46 -7.66 -19.94
CA LYS A 121 -4.30 -8.20 -21.01
C LYS A 121 -5.21 -7.14 -21.64
N SER A 122 -5.83 -6.28 -20.84
CA SER A 122 -6.64 -5.17 -21.37
C SER A 122 -5.80 -4.20 -22.22
N SER A 123 -4.59 -3.86 -21.77
CA SER A 123 -3.67 -3.01 -22.53
C SER A 123 -3.20 -3.66 -23.83
N ALA A 124 -2.97 -4.97 -23.84
CA ALA A 124 -2.59 -5.69 -25.06
C ALA A 124 -3.74 -5.76 -26.07
N LYS A 125 -4.96 -6.02 -25.59
CA LYS A 125 -6.15 -6.09 -26.43
C LYS A 125 -6.51 -4.75 -27.09
N LEU A 126 -6.25 -3.62 -26.42
CA LEU A 126 -6.43 -2.30 -27.04
C LEU A 126 -5.48 -2.10 -28.23
N ARG A 127 -4.20 -2.49 -28.09
CA ARG A 127 -3.18 -2.34 -29.14
C ARG A 127 -3.36 -3.27 -30.36
N GLU A 128 -4.15 -4.35 -30.24
CA GLU A 128 -4.48 -5.24 -31.36
C GLU A 128 -5.70 -4.78 -32.16
N ASN A 129 -6.48 -3.82 -31.66
CA ASN A 129 -7.66 -3.28 -32.34
C ASN A 129 -7.45 -1.87 -32.92
N ASP A 130 -6.21 -1.35 -32.83
CA ASP A 130 -5.73 -0.11 -33.44
C ASP A 130 -4.87 -0.44 -34.68
#